data_AF-A0A3D4P736-F1
#
_entry.id   AF-A0A3D4P736-F1
#
_cell.length_a   1.000
_cell.length_b   1.000
_cell.length_c   1.000
_cell.angle_alpha   90.00
_cell.angle_beta   90.00
_cell.angle_gamma   90.00
#
_symmetry.space_group_name_H-M   'P 1'
#
loop_
_entity.id
_entity.type
_entity.pdbx_description
1 polymer ?
#
loop_
_entity_poly.entity_id
_entity_poly.type
_entity_poly.pdbx_seq_one_letter_code
_entity_poly.pdbx_strand_id
1 'polypeptide(L)'
;MQATLLPIALISTLITNSHADDLTSIGAPRYLAANNMSIATGKPSLVMMSSGSTHIPVWSLSGGTTGQSVAGVVAGFSKEYAAVKIEITVTSNDPTTSPEFEDVYRVHLSQMIEGAPFTSRYHLGKTVRSALPAGPFYSRNIVLESWYEVEPEAPLWIRIQREPGDEGDTFTRPTGLAMVKVTPLKSLAEPRIVQDVPGYNSWPMIQALDDKLVCTYCRGSAHTINEDARGVYARTSTDGGKTWTAETVVAETPGYGEVTVGKGLDSAGAMLLWVRRIGKDWNHDLYRTTDGVNFTLIATPELAIQPMQITDVYSVPEVGLMALWFAGDYSDKPNQSWGTLTSNDDGLTWSQTPVETELTKPNWPTEPSAVYLGDGRILAIARTETGPAQFQITSTDYGKTWTKTQTNIRDIHASTPSLILDEKTGLLSNYYYERGRGILRRRVVDPESVFEHPLNWPDSEAITIASPIAWDSGNANATALGNNHYISFYSGKAPDTSVMVSEFPITAK
;
A
#
# COMPACT_ATOMS: atom_id res chain seq x y z
N MET A 1 -57.58 -21.92 69.22
CA MET A 1 -58.29 -21.79 67.93
C MET A 1 -57.73 -20.57 67.22
N GLN A 2 -57.20 -20.83 66.02
CA GLN A 2 -56.62 -19.97 64.99
C GLN A 2 -56.89 -18.45 65.03
N ALA A 3 -55.81 -17.67 64.92
CA ALA A 3 -55.74 -16.58 63.95
C ALA A 3 -54.27 -16.38 63.56
N THR A 4 -54.00 -16.68 62.29
CA THR A 4 -52.71 -16.67 61.60
C THR A 4 -52.37 -15.25 61.13
N LEU A 5 -51.13 -14.78 61.35
CA LEU A 5 -50.57 -13.62 60.63
C LEU A 5 -49.05 -13.84 60.47
N LEU A 6 -48.65 -14.19 59.25
CA LEU A 6 -47.26 -14.14 58.77
C LEU A 6 -46.98 -12.73 58.19
N PRO A 7 -45.79 -12.16 58.39
CA PRO A 7 -45.31 -11.05 57.57
C PRO A 7 -44.65 -11.59 56.30
N ILE A 8 -45.12 -11.10 55.14
CA ILE A 8 -44.50 -11.32 53.83
C ILE A 8 -43.27 -10.40 53.74
N ALA A 9 -42.07 -10.99 53.74
CA ALA A 9 -40.85 -10.30 53.34
C ALA A 9 -40.72 -10.36 51.81
N LEU A 10 -40.77 -9.19 51.16
CA LEU A 10 -40.53 -9.04 49.74
C LEU A 10 -39.03 -9.15 49.48
N ILE A 11 -38.56 -10.28 48.95
CA ILE A 11 -37.19 -10.42 48.44
C ILE A 11 -37.16 -9.79 47.04
N SER A 12 -36.53 -8.64 46.90
CA SER A 12 -36.16 -8.10 45.59
C SER A 12 -34.94 -8.87 45.08
N THR A 13 -35.15 -9.83 44.19
CA THR A 13 -34.08 -10.42 43.39
C THR A 13 -33.62 -9.39 42.36
N LEU A 14 -32.57 -8.65 42.69
CA LEU A 14 -31.67 -8.06 41.68
C LEU A 14 -31.00 -9.23 40.95
N ILE A 15 -31.51 -9.55 39.75
CA ILE A 15 -30.75 -10.34 38.78
C ILE A 15 -29.69 -9.38 38.23
N THR A 16 -28.53 -9.34 38.89
CA THR A 16 -27.32 -8.82 38.28
C THR A 16 -26.96 -9.79 37.15
N ASN A 17 -27.06 -9.33 35.90
CA ASN A 17 -26.51 -10.03 34.74
C ASN A 17 -24.99 -10.17 34.92
N SER A 18 -24.56 -11.28 35.50
CA SER A 18 -23.17 -11.71 35.58
C SER A 18 -22.76 -12.38 34.27
N HIS A 19 -22.67 -11.61 33.19
CA HIS A 19 -22.03 -12.01 31.93
C HIS A 19 -21.23 -10.83 31.34
N ALA A 20 -20.53 -10.09 32.20
CA ALA A 20 -19.56 -9.06 31.80
C ALA A 20 -18.09 -9.50 32.00
N ASP A 21 -17.85 -10.74 32.41
CA ASP A 21 -16.50 -11.26 32.68
C ASP A 21 -16.05 -12.24 31.60
N ASP A 22 -15.86 -11.74 30.37
CA ASP A 22 -14.91 -12.34 29.40
C ASP A 22 -14.36 -11.34 28.35
N LEU A 23 -14.55 -10.03 28.56
CA LEU A 23 -14.00 -8.95 27.72
C LEU A 23 -12.60 -8.48 28.16
N THR A 24 -12.00 -9.14 29.16
CA THR A 24 -10.79 -8.69 29.86
C THR A 24 -9.50 -9.35 29.40
N SER A 25 -9.52 -10.20 28.36
CA SER A 25 -8.25 -10.68 27.80
C SER A 25 -7.51 -9.51 27.12
N ILE A 26 -6.33 -9.20 27.67
CA ILE A 26 -5.38 -8.25 27.10
C ILE A 26 -5.10 -8.71 25.66
N GLY A 27 -5.50 -7.89 24.68
CA GLY A 27 -5.27 -8.15 23.26
C GLY A 27 -6.40 -8.77 22.46
N ALA A 28 -7.54 -9.11 23.07
CA ALA A 28 -8.69 -9.53 22.26
C ALA A 28 -9.24 -8.37 21.40
N PRO A 29 -9.71 -8.66 20.18
CA PRO A 29 -10.49 -7.69 19.41
C PRO A 29 -11.66 -7.14 20.21
N ARG A 30 -11.97 -5.86 20.01
CA ARG A 30 -13.17 -5.20 20.55
C ARG A 30 -14.23 -5.14 19.47
N TYR A 31 -15.50 -5.22 19.87
CA TYR A 31 -16.61 -5.30 18.92
C TYR A 31 -17.66 -4.22 19.23
N LEU A 32 -18.18 -3.60 18.18
CA LEU A 32 -19.41 -2.82 18.21
C LEU A 32 -20.46 -3.60 17.41
N ALA A 33 -21.38 -4.26 18.10
CA ALA A 33 -22.55 -4.81 17.43
C ALA A 33 -23.50 -3.66 17.01
N ALA A 34 -24.44 -3.93 16.11
CA ALA A 34 -25.39 -2.93 15.63
C ALA A 34 -26.10 -2.15 16.76
N ASN A 35 -26.46 -2.82 17.86
CA ASN A 35 -27.12 -2.22 19.03
C ASN A 35 -26.20 -1.32 19.89
N ASN A 36 -24.89 -1.37 19.68
CA ASN A 36 -23.90 -0.53 20.37
C ASN A 36 -23.51 0.71 19.56
N MET A 37 -24.18 0.93 18.43
CA MET A 37 -23.95 2.08 17.55
C MET A 37 -25.21 2.94 17.45
N SER A 38 -25.02 4.19 17.05
CA SER A 38 -26.10 5.15 16.81
C SER A 38 -25.92 5.86 15.47
N ILE A 39 -26.99 6.44 14.94
CA ILE A 39 -26.92 7.28 13.75
C ILE A 39 -25.94 8.43 14.00
N ALA A 40 -24.98 8.61 13.09
CA ALA A 40 -24.07 9.75 13.10
C ALA A 40 -24.52 10.80 12.08
N THR A 41 -24.88 10.39 10.86
CA THR A 41 -25.41 11.27 9.82
C THR A 41 -26.43 10.56 8.93
N GLY A 42 -27.28 11.34 8.26
CA GLY A 42 -28.29 10.83 7.33
C GLY A 42 -29.45 10.13 8.03
N LYS A 43 -30.04 9.14 7.35
CA LYS A 43 -31.22 8.40 7.83
C LYS A 43 -31.08 6.87 7.68
N PRO A 44 -29.98 6.25 8.15
CA PRO A 44 -29.92 4.79 8.22
C PRO A 44 -30.92 4.26 9.26
N SER A 45 -31.31 3.00 9.15
CA SER A 45 -32.26 2.35 10.07
C SER A 45 -31.69 1.10 10.70
N LEU A 46 -31.88 0.94 12.01
CA LEU A 46 -31.60 -0.31 12.70
C LEU A 46 -32.77 -1.28 12.44
N VAL A 47 -32.49 -2.41 11.81
CA VAL A 47 -33.51 -3.39 11.41
C VAL A 47 -33.09 -4.80 11.80
N MET A 48 -34.07 -5.68 12.01
CA MET A 48 -33.83 -7.11 12.19
C MET A 48 -33.81 -7.82 10.84
N MET A 49 -32.62 -8.15 10.33
CA MET A 49 -32.48 -8.98 9.14
C MET A 49 -32.72 -10.45 9.52
N SER A 50 -33.64 -11.10 8.81
CA SER A 50 -34.15 -12.44 9.18
C SER A 50 -34.12 -13.41 8.00
N SER A 51 -33.69 -14.65 8.25
CA SER A 51 -33.81 -15.78 7.31
C SER A 51 -33.99 -17.08 8.10
N GLY A 52 -35.10 -17.79 7.87
CA GLY A 52 -35.48 -18.93 8.69
C GLY A 52 -35.63 -18.55 10.17
N SER A 53 -34.93 -19.26 11.06
CA SER A 53 -34.88 -18.99 12.50
C SER A 53 -33.75 -18.04 12.92
N THR A 54 -32.97 -17.52 11.97
CA THR A 54 -31.84 -16.63 12.24
C THR A 54 -32.27 -15.18 12.11
N HIS A 55 -32.03 -14.39 13.15
CA HIS A 55 -32.40 -12.97 13.23
C HIS A 55 -31.22 -12.16 13.75
N ILE A 56 -30.73 -11.21 12.94
CA ILE A 56 -29.53 -10.41 13.25
C ILE A 56 -29.88 -8.92 13.16
N PRO A 57 -29.61 -8.11 14.20
CA PRO A 57 -29.75 -6.66 14.10
C PRO A 57 -28.66 -6.09 13.19
N VAL A 58 -29.04 -5.25 12.24
CA VAL A 58 -28.13 -4.57 11.31
C VAL A 58 -28.53 -3.13 11.10
N TRP A 59 -27.57 -2.25 10.83
CA TRP A 59 -27.83 -0.92 10.30
C TRP A 59 -27.96 -0.98 8.79
N SER A 60 -29.16 -0.75 8.28
CA SER A 60 -29.44 -0.61 6.85
C SER A 60 -28.92 0.73 6.34
N LEU A 61 -27.87 0.70 5.54
CA LEU A 61 -27.23 1.83 4.87
C LEU A 61 -27.66 1.88 3.40
N SER A 62 -28.15 3.03 2.94
CA SER A 62 -28.63 3.22 1.56
C SER A 62 -27.51 3.08 0.54
N GLY A 63 -27.79 2.39 -0.57
CA GLY A 63 -26.96 2.39 -1.78
C GLY A 63 -27.32 3.49 -2.79
N GLY A 64 -28.33 4.31 -2.50
CA GLY A 64 -28.80 5.37 -3.40
C GLY A 64 -28.81 6.77 -2.76
N THR A 65 -28.28 6.91 -1.55
CA THR A 65 -28.28 8.20 -0.82
C THR A 65 -26.97 8.38 -0.08
N THR A 66 -26.23 9.43 -0.44
CA THR A 66 -24.93 9.74 0.15
C THR A 66 -25.04 10.23 1.59
N GLY A 67 -23.96 10.09 2.35
CA GLY A 67 -23.82 10.68 3.69
C GLY A 67 -24.56 9.95 4.80
N GLN A 68 -24.97 8.69 4.61
CA GLN A 68 -25.50 7.86 5.70
C GLN A 68 -24.37 7.20 6.48
N SER A 69 -24.40 7.31 7.80
CA SER A 69 -23.38 6.70 8.65
C SER A 69 -23.87 6.43 10.06
N VAL A 70 -23.19 5.49 10.72
CA VAL A 70 -23.41 5.15 12.12
C VAL A 70 -22.08 5.16 12.86
N ALA A 71 -22.12 5.42 14.16
CA ALA A 71 -20.93 5.52 14.98
C ALA A 71 -21.08 4.84 16.34
N GLY A 72 -19.96 4.48 16.92
CA GLY A 72 -19.84 3.97 18.28
C GLY A 72 -18.50 4.33 18.89
N VAL A 73 -18.31 3.95 20.15
CA VAL A 73 -17.07 4.19 20.89
C VAL A 73 -16.58 2.87 21.46
N VAL A 74 -15.29 2.59 21.26
CA VAL A 74 -14.58 1.48 21.90
C VAL A 74 -13.49 2.03 22.81
N ALA A 75 -13.21 1.34 23.90
CA ALA A 75 -12.19 1.71 24.87
C ALA A 75 -11.44 0.46 25.38
N GLY A 76 -10.49 0.66 26.29
CA GLY A 76 -9.76 -0.43 26.93
C GLY A 76 -8.64 -1.02 26.08
N PHE A 77 -7.93 -0.17 25.33
CA PHE A 77 -6.65 -0.50 24.69
C PHE A 77 -5.53 -0.28 25.71
N SER A 78 -4.75 -1.31 26.02
CA SER A 78 -3.61 -1.20 26.94
C SER A 78 -2.44 -0.48 26.26
N LYS A 79 -1.48 -0.03 27.08
CA LYS A 79 -0.22 0.60 26.65
C LYS A 79 0.71 -0.31 25.83
N GLU A 80 0.35 -1.58 25.67
CA GLU A 80 1.12 -2.55 24.87
C GLU A 80 0.80 -2.46 23.36
N TYR A 81 -0.28 -1.75 22.99
CA TYR A 81 -0.70 -1.59 21.60
C TYR A 81 -0.38 -0.19 21.12
N ALA A 82 0.13 -0.10 19.89
CA ALA A 82 0.48 1.15 19.22
C ALA A 82 -0.61 1.59 18.23
N ALA A 83 -1.39 0.64 17.71
CA ALA A 83 -2.37 0.90 16.67
C ALA A 83 -3.58 -0.02 16.77
N VAL A 84 -4.55 0.21 15.89
CA VAL A 84 -5.69 -0.67 15.66
C VAL A 84 -5.92 -0.93 14.18
N LYS A 85 -6.46 -2.11 13.86
CA LYS A 85 -7.10 -2.45 12.58
C LYS A 85 -8.61 -2.42 12.74
N ILE A 86 -9.31 -1.83 11.77
CA ILE A 86 -10.76 -1.72 11.74
C ILE A 86 -11.34 -2.58 10.62
N GLU A 87 -12.22 -3.50 11.00
CA GLU A 87 -12.95 -4.41 10.14
C GLU A 87 -14.45 -4.19 10.32
N ILE A 88 -15.23 -4.33 9.25
CA ILE A 88 -16.70 -4.36 9.32
C ILE A 88 -17.23 -5.69 8.82
N THR A 89 -18.33 -6.15 9.41
CA THR A 89 -19.11 -7.28 8.91
C THR A 89 -20.40 -6.74 8.29
N VAL A 90 -20.58 -6.98 7.00
CA VAL A 90 -21.76 -6.55 6.24
C VAL A 90 -22.51 -7.72 5.64
N THR A 91 -23.80 -7.55 5.40
CA THR A 91 -24.70 -8.54 4.78
C THR A 91 -25.81 -7.83 4.00
N SER A 92 -26.48 -8.53 3.09
CA SER A 92 -27.64 -8.03 2.36
C SER A 92 -28.71 -9.10 2.30
N ASN A 93 -29.99 -8.73 2.36
CA ASN A 93 -31.12 -9.64 2.13
C ASN A 93 -31.70 -9.51 0.72
N ASP A 94 -31.09 -8.69 -0.14
CA ASP A 94 -31.58 -8.45 -1.48
C ASP A 94 -31.19 -9.64 -2.40
N PRO A 95 -32.15 -10.28 -3.08
CA PRO A 95 -31.86 -11.45 -3.93
C PRO A 95 -31.01 -11.11 -5.16
N THR A 96 -30.79 -9.83 -5.48
CA THR A 96 -30.04 -9.39 -6.66
C THR A 96 -28.53 -9.22 -6.40
N THR A 97 -28.03 -9.51 -5.20
CA THR A 97 -26.59 -9.51 -4.93
C THR A 97 -25.85 -10.46 -5.87
N SER A 98 -24.75 -9.98 -6.44
CA SER A 98 -23.91 -10.71 -7.38
C SER A 98 -22.47 -10.16 -7.29
N PRO A 99 -21.43 -10.97 -7.58
CA PRO A 99 -20.05 -10.50 -7.71
C PRO A 99 -19.82 -9.43 -8.78
N GLU A 100 -20.79 -9.18 -9.67
CA GLU A 100 -20.78 -8.08 -10.63
C GLU A 100 -21.01 -6.70 -9.99
N PHE A 101 -21.55 -6.69 -8.77
CA PHE A 101 -21.80 -5.47 -8.02
C PHE A 101 -20.80 -5.30 -6.87
N GLU A 102 -20.60 -4.04 -6.50
CA GLU A 102 -19.73 -3.63 -5.41
C GLU A 102 -20.46 -2.62 -4.53
N ASP A 103 -20.13 -2.63 -3.25
CA ASP A 103 -20.46 -1.55 -2.32
C ASP A 103 -19.18 -0.98 -1.71
N VAL A 104 -19.26 0.30 -1.34
CA VAL A 104 -18.08 1.06 -0.92
C VAL A 104 -18.29 1.63 0.47
N TYR A 105 -17.31 1.41 1.34
CA TYR A 105 -17.33 1.94 2.69
C TYR A 105 -16.07 2.72 2.99
N ARG A 106 -16.15 3.59 3.98
CA ARG A 106 -14.98 4.18 4.64
C ARG A 106 -15.22 4.31 6.13
N VAL A 107 -14.11 4.43 6.85
CA VAL A 107 -14.11 4.69 8.29
C VAL A 107 -13.72 6.13 8.57
N HIS A 108 -14.32 6.73 9.59
CA HIS A 108 -13.83 7.93 10.23
C HIS A 108 -13.41 7.57 11.66
N LEU A 109 -12.22 7.99 12.06
CA LEU A 109 -11.64 7.68 13.36
C LEU A 109 -11.28 8.97 14.10
N SER A 110 -11.46 8.96 15.41
CA SER A 110 -10.88 10.00 16.28
C SER A 110 -10.76 9.50 17.71
N GLN A 111 -9.84 10.07 18.48
CA GLN A 111 -9.67 9.72 19.89
C GLN A 111 -10.06 10.85 20.82
N MET A 112 -10.70 10.47 21.93
CA MET A 112 -11.03 11.38 23.03
C MET A 112 -9.91 11.35 24.05
N ILE A 113 -8.98 12.30 23.92
CA ILE A 113 -7.84 12.45 24.83
C ILE A 113 -8.13 13.60 25.79
N GLU A 114 -7.81 13.41 27.08
CA GLU A 114 -7.97 14.44 28.09
C GLU A 114 -7.18 15.70 27.71
N GLY A 115 -7.82 16.87 27.81
CA GLY A 115 -7.18 18.16 27.50
C GLY A 115 -7.05 18.50 26.01
N ALA A 116 -7.55 17.66 25.09
CA ALA A 116 -7.55 17.94 23.66
C ALA A 116 -8.97 17.95 23.06
N PRO A 117 -9.25 18.76 22.01
CA PRO A 117 -10.49 18.63 21.25
C PRO A 117 -10.59 17.21 20.66
N PHE A 118 -11.77 16.58 20.77
CA PHE A 118 -11.99 15.23 20.23
C PHE A 118 -11.87 15.13 18.71
N THR A 119 -11.73 16.26 17.99
CA THR A 119 -11.49 16.34 16.54
C THR A 119 -10.01 16.44 16.18
N SER A 120 -9.12 16.66 17.16
CA SER A 120 -7.70 16.91 16.92
C SER A 120 -6.96 15.74 16.26
N ARG A 121 -7.42 14.50 16.48
CA ARG A 121 -6.88 13.28 15.86
C ARG A 121 -7.83 12.64 14.86
N TYR A 122 -8.69 13.46 14.24
CA TYR A 122 -9.61 12.99 13.22
C TYR A 122 -8.86 12.45 12.01
N HIS A 123 -9.20 11.24 11.61
CA HIS A 123 -8.71 10.58 10.41
C HIS A 123 -9.88 10.18 9.53
N LEU A 124 -9.79 10.55 8.25
CA LEU A 124 -10.71 10.11 7.22
C LEU A 124 -10.06 8.96 6.45
N GLY A 125 -10.54 7.75 6.69
CA GLY A 125 -10.11 6.56 5.98
C GLY A 125 -10.39 6.66 4.48
N LYS A 126 -9.58 5.95 3.69
CA LYS A 126 -9.80 5.78 2.26
C LYS A 126 -11.02 4.89 2.02
N THR A 127 -11.63 5.02 0.84
CA THR A 127 -12.71 4.13 0.45
C THR A 127 -12.21 2.73 0.14
N VAL A 128 -12.95 1.74 0.59
CA VAL A 128 -12.70 0.33 0.34
C VAL A 128 -13.88 -0.24 -0.43
N ARG A 129 -13.57 -0.82 -1.57
CA ARG A 129 -14.51 -1.48 -2.47
C ARG A 129 -14.55 -2.97 -2.14
N SER A 130 -15.72 -3.58 -2.21
CA SER A 130 -15.85 -5.03 -2.05
C SER A 130 -16.96 -5.57 -2.92
N ALA A 131 -16.66 -6.64 -3.68
CA ALA A 131 -17.66 -7.36 -4.47
C ALA A 131 -18.71 -8.00 -3.56
N LEU A 132 -19.96 -8.05 -4.04
CA LEU A 132 -21.06 -8.70 -3.33
C LEU A 132 -21.04 -10.22 -3.55
N PRO A 133 -21.59 -11.01 -2.60
CA PRO A 133 -21.69 -12.46 -2.76
C PRO A 133 -22.74 -12.84 -3.80
N ALA A 134 -22.64 -14.07 -4.34
CA ALA A 134 -23.61 -14.67 -5.25
C ALA A 134 -24.87 -15.16 -4.50
N GLY A 135 -25.61 -14.22 -3.90
CA GLY A 135 -26.88 -14.47 -3.23
C GLY A 135 -27.04 -13.73 -1.90
N PRO A 136 -28.28 -13.60 -1.39
CA PRO A 136 -28.56 -12.88 -0.16
C PRO A 136 -28.11 -13.68 1.07
N PHE A 137 -28.00 -12.98 2.19
CA PHE A 137 -27.71 -13.47 3.54
C PHE A 137 -26.31 -14.05 3.74
N TYR A 138 -25.37 -13.77 2.83
CA TYR A 138 -23.96 -14.03 3.04
C TYR A 138 -23.29 -12.82 3.69
N SER A 139 -22.51 -13.06 4.74
CA SER A 139 -21.69 -12.04 5.38
C SER A 139 -20.35 -11.87 4.67
N ARG A 140 -19.88 -10.64 4.59
CA ARG A 140 -18.50 -10.30 4.20
C ARG A 140 -17.81 -9.55 5.32
N ASN A 141 -16.52 -9.82 5.52
CA ASN A 141 -15.66 -9.02 6.38
C ASN A 141 -14.79 -8.13 5.51
N ILE A 142 -14.80 -6.83 5.77
CA ILE A 142 -14.10 -5.81 4.98
C ILE A 142 -13.17 -5.04 5.92
N VAL A 143 -11.87 -5.00 5.63
CA VAL A 143 -10.92 -4.14 6.35
C VAL A 143 -11.04 -2.72 5.82
N LEU A 144 -11.39 -1.76 6.68
CA LEU A 144 -11.49 -0.34 6.31
C LEU A 144 -10.21 0.45 6.64
N GLU A 145 -9.43 -0.05 7.60
CA GLU A 145 -8.16 0.55 8.00
C GLU A 145 -7.28 -0.55 8.60
N SER A 146 -6.12 -0.80 8.02
CA SER A 146 -5.19 -1.83 8.50
C SER A 146 -4.20 -1.30 9.53
N TRP A 147 -4.04 0.03 9.64
CA TRP A 147 -3.17 0.64 10.66
C TRP A 147 -3.59 2.09 10.99
N TYR A 148 -4.25 2.26 12.14
CA TYR A 148 -4.47 3.57 12.76
C TYR A 148 -3.74 3.62 14.10
N GLU A 149 -2.72 4.49 14.19
CA GLU A 149 -1.99 4.71 15.44
C GLU A 149 -2.92 5.31 16.49
N VAL A 150 -2.88 4.73 17.70
CA VAL A 150 -3.73 5.14 18.81
C VAL A 150 -2.89 5.61 19.99
N GLU A 151 -3.35 6.65 20.66
CA GLU A 151 -2.97 6.92 22.04
C GLU A 151 -3.57 5.81 22.92
N PRO A 152 -2.76 5.04 23.66
CA PRO A 152 -3.28 4.00 24.53
C PRO A 152 -4.27 4.54 25.57
N GLU A 153 -5.18 3.69 26.03
CA GLU A 153 -6.21 3.99 27.05
C GLU A 153 -7.26 5.03 26.64
N ALA A 154 -6.97 5.91 25.67
CA ALA A 154 -7.93 6.89 25.15
C ALA A 154 -9.05 6.21 24.35
N PRO A 155 -10.34 6.50 24.65
CA PRO A 155 -11.46 5.97 23.89
C PRO A 155 -11.39 6.36 22.41
N LEU A 156 -11.63 5.39 21.54
CA LEU A 156 -11.67 5.54 20.10
C LEU A 156 -13.12 5.64 19.63
N TRP A 157 -13.45 6.79 19.04
CA TRP A 157 -14.68 6.98 18.30
C TRP A 157 -14.51 6.47 16.87
N ILE A 158 -15.48 5.69 16.42
CA ILE A 158 -15.49 5.05 15.11
C ILE A 158 -16.81 5.36 14.43
N ARG A 159 -16.76 5.84 13.19
CA ARG A 159 -17.91 6.02 12.33
C ARG A 159 -17.73 5.27 11.02
N ILE A 160 -18.72 4.47 10.67
CA ILE A 160 -18.78 3.72 9.41
C ILE A 160 -19.74 4.43 8.48
N GLN A 161 -19.27 4.73 7.27
CA GLN A 161 -20.04 5.37 6.22
C GLN A 161 -20.02 4.50 4.97
N ARG A 162 -21.18 4.33 4.35
CA ARG A 162 -21.28 3.83 2.98
C ARG A 162 -21.19 5.01 2.00
N GLU A 163 -20.59 4.78 0.84
CA GLU A 163 -20.28 5.82 -0.15
C GLU A 163 -20.98 5.61 -1.52
N PRO A 164 -22.33 5.75 -1.61
CA PRO A 164 -23.05 5.68 -2.89
C PRO A 164 -22.65 6.70 -3.97
N GLY A 165 -21.82 7.68 -3.61
CA GLY A 165 -21.29 8.68 -4.55
C GLY A 165 -19.92 8.31 -5.09
N ASP A 166 -19.28 7.26 -4.59
CA ASP A 166 -18.07 6.69 -5.17
C ASP A 166 -18.47 5.88 -6.41
N GLU A 167 -17.76 6.06 -7.52
CA GLU A 167 -18.05 5.35 -8.78
C GLU A 167 -17.97 3.82 -8.65
N GLY A 168 -17.26 3.32 -7.62
CA GLY A 168 -17.19 1.91 -7.30
C GLY A 168 -18.41 1.36 -6.54
N ASP A 169 -19.32 2.18 -6.01
CA ASP A 169 -20.54 1.70 -5.34
C ASP A 169 -21.63 1.45 -6.38
N THR A 170 -21.54 0.32 -7.07
CA THR A 170 -22.44 -0.05 -8.16
C THR A 170 -23.74 -0.69 -7.66
N PHE A 171 -23.78 -1.15 -6.40
CA PHE A 171 -24.94 -1.81 -5.80
C PHE A 171 -25.95 -0.82 -5.19
N THR A 172 -26.84 -0.24 -5.98
CA THR A 172 -27.73 0.86 -5.50
C THR A 172 -28.76 0.51 -4.41
N ARG A 173 -28.84 -0.74 -3.94
CA ARG A 173 -29.78 -1.21 -2.91
C ARG A 173 -29.18 -1.13 -1.50
N PRO A 174 -30.00 -1.08 -0.43
CA PRO A 174 -29.47 -1.04 0.93
C PRO A 174 -28.64 -2.26 1.31
N THR A 175 -27.65 -2.06 2.17
CA THR A 175 -26.80 -3.11 2.75
C THR A 175 -26.77 -2.96 4.27
N GLY A 176 -26.73 -4.08 4.98
CA GLY A 176 -26.74 -4.15 6.44
C GLY A 176 -25.34 -4.20 7.03
N LEU A 177 -24.97 -3.22 7.85
CA LEU A 177 -23.81 -3.29 8.74
C LEU A 177 -24.19 -4.01 10.03
N ALA A 178 -23.63 -5.19 10.25
CA ALA A 178 -23.92 -6.02 11.43
C ALA A 178 -23.00 -5.70 12.61
N MET A 179 -21.72 -5.47 12.33
CA MET A 179 -20.69 -5.37 13.36
C MET A 179 -19.47 -4.58 12.88
N VAL A 180 -18.80 -3.90 13.82
CA VAL A 180 -17.43 -3.40 13.65
C VAL A 180 -16.53 -4.18 14.59
N LYS A 181 -15.39 -4.65 14.08
CA LYS A 181 -14.33 -5.31 14.84
C LYS A 181 -13.09 -4.42 14.85
N VAL A 182 -12.51 -4.24 16.02
CA VAL A 182 -11.35 -3.39 16.28
C VAL A 182 -10.26 -4.26 16.87
N THR A 183 -9.24 -4.54 16.09
CA THR A 183 -8.13 -5.43 16.49
C THR A 183 -6.96 -4.57 16.96
N PRO A 184 -6.55 -4.62 18.24
CA PRO A 184 -5.34 -3.94 18.71
C PRO A 184 -4.08 -4.52 18.06
N LEU A 185 -3.15 -3.65 17.70
CA LEU A 185 -1.90 -4.00 17.02
C LEU A 185 -0.70 -3.53 17.86
N LYS A 186 0.31 -4.40 17.97
CA LYS A 186 1.58 -4.08 18.62
C LYS A 186 2.39 -3.13 17.73
N SER A 187 3.38 -2.46 18.32
CA SER A 187 4.36 -1.67 17.57
C SER A 187 5.04 -2.50 16.48
N LEU A 188 5.32 -1.86 15.35
CA LEU A 188 6.08 -2.44 14.26
C LEU A 188 7.58 -2.36 14.54
N ALA A 189 8.35 -3.19 13.85
CA ALA A 189 9.81 -3.11 13.90
C ALA A 189 10.27 -1.78 13.30
N GLU A 190 11.27 -1.16 13.91
CA GLU A 190 11.87 0.05 13.36
C GLU A 190 12.75 -0.28 12.15
N PRO A 191 12.77 0.61 11.14
CA PRO A 191 13.62 0.44 9.99
C PRO A 191 15.07 0.77 10.37
N ARG A 192 16.03 0.15 9.68
CA ARG A 192 17.47 0.36 9.90
C ARG A 192 17.98 1.47 9.00
N ILE A 193 18.94 2.26 9.48
CA ILE A 193 19.54 3.35 8.72
C ILE A 193 20.55 2.78 7.71
N VAL A 194 20.43 3.22 6.46
CA VAL A 194 21.45 3.04 5.41
C VAL A 194 22.32 4.29 5.32
N GLN A 195 21.70 5.48 5.36
CA GLN A 195 22.37 6.78 5.28
C GLN A 195 21.54 7.87 5.96
N ASP A 196 22.17 8.71 6.77
CA ASP A 196 21.55 9.81 7.53
C ASP A 196 22.44 11.07 7.66
N VAL A 197 23.56 11.15 6.93
CA VAL A 197 24.37 12.39 6.88
C VAL A 197 23.57 13.56 6.32
N PRO A 198 23.93 14.82 6.64
CA PRO A 198 23.22 16.00 6.16
C PRO A 198 23.02 16.03 4.64
N GLY A 199 21.84 16.51 4.23
CA GLY A 199 21.40 16.57 2.85
C GLY A 199 20.14 15.74 2.57
N TYR A 200 19.61 15.94 1.37
CA TYR A 200 18.38 15.29 0.91
C TYR A 200 18.71 13.92 0.32
N ASN A 201 18.90 12.92 1.18
CA ASN A 201 19.14 11.53 0.79
C ASN A 201 17.81 10.89 0.34
N SER A 202 17.71 10.47 -0.92
CA SER A 202 16.43 10.07 -1.53
C SER A 202 16.56 9.06 -2.67
N TRP A 203 15.40 8.58 -3.13
CA TRP A 203 15.23 7.66 -4.27
C TRP A 203 16.08 6.38 -4.21
N PRO A 204 16.05 5.63 -3.09
CA PRO A 204 16.88 4.44 -2.96
C PRO A 204 16.43 3.30 -3.88
N MET A 205 17.40 2.51 -4.34
CA MET A 205 17.22 1.22 -5.00
C MET A 205 18.04 0.18 -4.23
N ILE A 206 17.47 -0.99 -3.95
CA ILE A 206 18.14 -2.05 -3.19
C ILE A 206 18.14 -3.37 -3.96
N GLN A 207 19.30 -3.99 -4.14
CA GLN A 207 19.44 -5.23 -4.91
C GLN A 207 20.24 -6.25 -4.10
N ALA A 208 19.74 -7.48 -4.03
CA ALA A 208 20.54 -8.61 -3.62
C ALA A 208 21.54 -8.94 -4.73
N LEU A 209 22.80 -9.08 -4.35
CA LEU A 209 23.92 -9.41 -5.23
C LEU A 209 24.73 -10.51 -4.52
N ASP A 210 24.61 -11.74 -4.99
CA ASP A 210 25.10 -12.94 -4.28
C ASP A 210 24.55 -13.04 -2.85
N ASP A 211 25.41 -12.94 -1.84
CA ASP A 211 25.11 -13.08 -0.41
C ASP A 211 25.01 -11.73 0.33
N LYS A 212 24.99 -10.61 -0.39
CA LYS A 212 24.94 -9.25 0.15
C LYS A 212 23.83 -8.41 -0.45
N LEU A 213 23.54 -7.32 0.26
CA LEU A 213 22.66 -6.25 -0.22
C LEU A 213 23.53 -5.10 -0.75
N VAL A 214 23.11 -4.51 -1.86
CA VAL A 214 23.61 -3.25 -2.39
C VAL A 214 22.46 -2.25 -2.35
N CYS A 215 22.63 -1.14 -1.64
CA CYS A 215 21.67 -0.05 -1.63
C CYS A 215 22.30 1.19 -2.26
N THR A 216 21.73 1.64 -3.36
CA THR A 216 22.10 2.87 -4.06
C THR A 216 21.07 3.94 -3.76
N TYR A 217 21.48 5.18 -3.67
CA TYR A 217 20.60 6.33 -3.44
C TYR A 217 21.27 7.58 -4.01
N CYS A 218 20.54 8.69 -4.07
CA CYS A 218 21.15 9.98 -4.37
C CYS A 218 21.08 10.91 -3.15
N ARG A 219 21.95 11.92 -3.14
CA ARG A 219 21.95 12.96 -2.11
C ARG A 219 22.09 14.32 -2.79
N GLY A 220 21.21 15.25 -2.45
CA GLY A 220 21.24 16.65 -2.93
C GLY A 220 20.83 17.63 -1.81
N SER A 221 20.28 18.80 -2.17
CA SER A 221 19.89 19.85 -1.21
C SER A 221 18.39 19.90 -0.89
N ALA A 222 17.55 19.37 -1.78
CA ALA A 222 16.09 19.41 -1.65
C ALA A 222 15.42 18.31 -2.48
N HIS A 223 14.09 18.33 -2.59
CA HIS A 223 13.33 17.50 -3.53
C HIS A 223 13.45 18.04 -4.98
N THR A 224 14.66 18.10 -5.51
CA THR A 224 14.99 18.55 -6.87
C THR A 224 15.79 17.46 -7.59
N ILE A 225 15.89 17.52 -8.92
CA ILE A 225 16.44 16.41 -9.71
C ILE A 225 17.57 16.81 -10.67
N ASN A 226 17.83 18.12 -10.82
CA ASN A 226 18.74 18.68 -11.81
C ASN A 226 19.84 19.57 -11.20
N GLU A 227 20.01 19.53 -9.89
CA GLU A 227 21.02 20.33 -9.20
C GLU A 227 22.40 19.66 -9.27
N ASP A 228 23.45 20.48 -9.47
CA ASP A 228 24.84 20.02 -9.56
C ASP A 228 25.35 19.35 -8.27
N ALA A 229 24.78 19.71 -7.12
CA ALA A 229 25.12 19.09 -5.84
C ALA A 229 24.59 17.65 -5.69
N ARG A 230 23.80 17.15 -6.65
CA ARG A 230 23.17 15.84 -6.55
C ARG A 230 23.98 14.75 -7.23
N GLY A 231 24.62 13.92 -6.41
CA GLY A 231 25.29 12.69 -6.83
C GLY A 231 24.55 11.43 -6.44
N VAL A 232 24.95 10.31 -7.04
CA VAL A 232 24.51 8.95 -6.72
C VAL A 232 25.61 8.20 -5.99
N TYR A 233 25.21 7.50 -4.94
CA TYR A 233 26.09 6.78 -4.05
C TYR A 233 25.57 5.36 -3.79
N ALA A 234 26.47 4.48 -3.35
CA ALA A 234 26.18 3.10 -3.00
C ALA A 234 26.78 2.72 -1.65
N ARG A 235 26.10 1.80 -0.96
CA ARG A 235 26.61 1.09 0.22
C ARG A 235 26.25 -0.39 0.11
N THR A 236 27.07 -1.24 0.72
CA THR A 236 26.80 -2.69 0.76
C THR A 236 26.66 -3.21 2.18
N SER A 237 25.95 -4.32 2.35
CA SER A 237 25.75 -4.98 3.63
C SER A 237 25.78 -6.51 3.47
N THR A 238 26.53 -7.18 4.34
CA THR A 238 26.65 -8.66 4.39
C THR A 238 25.91 -9.27 5.59
N ASP A 239 25.19 -8.47 6.37
CA ASP A 239 24.53 -8.89 7.61
C ASP A 239 23.02 -8.60 7.63
N GLY A 240 22.42 -8.47 6.44
CA GLY A 240 20.99 -8.17 6.27
C GLY A 240 20.64 -6.71 6.56
N GLY A 241 21.53 -5.78 6.22
CA GLY A 241 21.29 -4.35 6.40
C GLY A 241 21.40 -3.87 7.84
N LYS A 242 22.07 -4.61 8.73
CA LYS A 242 22.35 -4.17 10.11
C LYS A 242 23.53 -3.22 10.15
N THR A 243 24.55 -3.49 9.34
CA THR A 243 25.68 -2.59 9.12
C THR A 243 25.91 -2.39 7.63
N TRP A 244 26.45 -1.23 7.28
CA TRP A 244 26.68 -0.80 5.91
C TRP A 244 28.12 -0.30 5.74
N THR A 245 28.75 -0.66 4.63
CA THR A 245 30.10 -0.17 4.28
C THR A 245 30.15 1.36 4.19
N ALA A 246 31.35 1.93 4.10
CA ALA A 246 31.50 3.32 3.68
C ALA A 246 30.82 3.57 2.34
N GLU A 247 30.41 4.83 2.13
CA GLU A 247 29.78 5.30 0.91
C GLU A 247 30.78 5.26 -0.26
N THR A 248 30.35 4.75 -1.40
CA THR A 248 31.07 4.83 -2.67
C THR A 248 30.29 5.68 -3.65
N VAL A 249 30.99 6.51 -4.41
CA VAL A 249 30.39 7.31 -5.49
C VAL A 249 30.09 6.40 -6.69
N VAL A 250 28.87 6.45 -7.20
CA VAL A 250 28.45 5.79 -8.44
C VAL A 250 28.51 6.76 -9.61
N ALA A 251 27.94 7.96 -9.41
CA ALA A 251 27.90 9.03 -10.41
C ALA A 251 27.91 10.40 -9.70
N GLU A 252 28.69 11.35 -10.22
CA GLU A 252 28.69 12.75 -9.77
C GLU A 252 29.13 13.70 -10.90
N THR A 253 28.47 13.61 -12.07
CA THR A 253 28.91 14.36 -13.26
C THR A 253 28.77 15.87 -13.06
N PRO A 254 29.86 16.67 -13.16
CA PRO A 254 29.77 18.12 -12.98
C PRO A 254 28.81 18.80 -13.96
N GLY A 255 27.97 19.68 -13.44
CA GLY A 255 26.89 20.40 -14.13
C GLY A 255 25.58 19.63 -14.25
N TYR A 256 25.44 18.46 -13.61
CA TYR A 256 24.25 17.62 -13.68
C TYR A 256 23.79 17.17 -12.29
N GLY A 257 22.48 17.03 -12.13
CA GLY A 257 21.89 16.26 -11.04
C GLY A 257 21.62 14.83 -11.47
N GLU A 258 21.94 13.88 -10.59
CA GLU A 258 21.83 12.44 -10.88
C GLU A 258 20.92 11.72 -9.89
N VAL A 259 19.96 10.95 -10.41
CA VAL A 259 18.92 10.27 -9.60
C VAL A 259 18.86 8.79 -9.99
N THR A 260 18.94 7.90 -9.01
CA THR A 260 18.67 6.47 -9.17
C THR A 260 17.18 6.25 -9.43
N VAL A 261 16.87 5.46 -10.46
CA VAL A 261 15.48 5.33 -10.94
C VAL A 261 15.00 3.90 -11.18
N GLY A 262 15.91 2.95 -11.40
CA GLY A 262 15.57 1.55 -11.57
C GLY A 262 16.79 0.65 -11.39
N LYS A 263 16.55 -0.58 -10.95
CA LYS A 263 17.58 -1.60 -10.75
C LYS A 263 17.19 -2.93 -11.39
N GLY A 264 18.15 -3.82 -11.57
CA GLY A 264 17.88 -5.23 -11.89
C GLY A 264 19.16 -6.02 -11.98
N LEU A 265 19.08 -7.20 -12.59
CA LEU A 265 20.23 -8.06 -12.82
C LEU A 265 20.37 -8.34 -14.31
N ASP A 266 21.61 -8.46 -14.79
CA ASP A 266 21.90 -9.00 -16.11
C ASP A 266 21.91 -10.55 -16.10
N SER A 267 22.16 -11.17 -17.26
CA SER A 267 22.19 -12.63 -17.38
C SER A 267 23.29 -13.33 -16.55
N ALA A 268 24.32 -12.58 -16.13
CA ALA A 268 25.41 -13.07 -15.30
C ALA A 268 25.18 -12.81 -13.79
N GLY A 269 24.03 -12.22 -13.41
CA GLY A 269 23.72 -11.85 -12.04
C GLY A 269 24.40 -10.58 -11.56
N ALA A 270 25.04 -9.81 -12.44
CA ALA A 270 25.57 -8.50 -12.09
C ALA A 270 24.45 -7.49 -11.96
N MET A 271 24.56 -6.58 -11.00
CA MET A 271 23.57 -5.52 -10.80
C MET A 271 23.65 -4.49 -11.91
N LEU A 272 22.49 -4.16 -12.45
CA LEU A 272 22.23 -3.03 -13.34
C LEU A 272 21.53 -1.91 -12.56
N LEU A 273 21.88 -0.66 -12.84
CA LEU A 273 21.32 0.52 -12.21
C LEU A 273 21.09 1.64 -13.24
N TRP A 274 19.84 2.01 -13.43
CA TRP A 274 19.47 3.20 -14.18
C TRP A 274 19.66 4.45 -13.32
N VAL A 275 20.41 5.41 -13.86
CA VAL A 275 20.63 6.75 -13.31
C VAL A 275 20.13 7.77 -14.33
N ARG A 276 19.18 8.60 -13.91
CA ARG A 276 18.73 9.75 -14.68
C ARG A 276 19.67 10.91 -14.41
N ARG A 277 20.33 11.43 -15.44
CA ARG A 277 21.31 12.54 -15.36
C ARG A 277 20.77 13.77 -16.08
N ILE A 278 20.48 14.84 -15.33
CA ILE A 278 19.81 16.05 -15.85
C ILE A 278 20.68 17.29 -15.62
N GLY A 279 20.95 18.00 -16.70
CA GLY A 279 21.69 19.26 -16.73
C GLY A 279 21.32 20.04 -17.97
N LYS A 280 22.30 20.37 -18.82
CA LYS A 280 22.03 20.92 -20.16
C LYS A 280 21.29 19.93 -21.07
N ASP A 281 21.51 18.65 -20.84
CA ASP A 281 20.90 17.52 -21.53
C ASP A 281 20.16 16.65 -20.49
N TRP A 282 19.22 15.83 -20.94
CA TRP A 282 18.51 14.86 -20.09
C TRP A 282 18.85 13.45 -20.57
N ASN A 283 19.70 12.75 -19.83
CA ASN A 283 20.19 11.42 -20.20
C ASN A 283 19.71 10.36 -19.21
N HIS A 284 19.70 9.11 -19.67
CA HIS A 284 19.50 7.93 -18.84
C HIS A 284 20.72 7.04 -19.01
N ASP A 285 21.50 6.92 -17.95
CA ASP A 285 22.75 6.20 -17.92
C ASP A 285 22.53 4.85 -17.21
N LEU A 286 23.02 3.76 -17.81
CA LEU A 286 22.97 2.43 -17.23
C LEU A 286 24.35 2.07 -16.66
N TYR A 287 24.42 1.88 -15.36
CA TYR A 287 25.61 1.42 -14.67
C TYR A 287 25.51 -0.09 -14.37
N ARG A 288 26.65 -0.77 -14.37
CA ARG A 288 26.79 -2.19 -14.06
C ARG A 288 27.82 -2.42 -12.96
N THR A 289 27.53 -3.32 -12.03
CA THR A 289 28.49 -3.75 -10.99
C THR A 289 28.36 -5.23 -10.66
N THR A 290 29.49 -5.87 -10.35
CA THR A 290 29.55 -7.26 -9.85
C THR A 290 29.87 -7.34 -8.37
N ASP A 291 30.19 -6.21 -7.72
CA ASP A 291 30.59 -6.19 -6.31
C ASP A 291 29.81 -5.19 -5.45
N GLY A 292 28.99 -4.33 -6.05
CA GLY A 292 28.24 -3.28 -5.36
C GLY A 292 29.09 -2.08 -4.94
N VAL A 293 30.34 -2.02 -5.39
CA VAL A 293 31.33 -0.98 -5.06
C VAL A 293 31.83 -0.29 -6.32
N ASN A 294 32.26 -1.06 -7.32
CA ASN A 294 32.76 -0.57 -8.59
C ASN A 294 31.64 -0.60 -9.63
N PHE A 295 31.19 0.58 -10.05
CA PHE A 295 30.15 0.74 -11.05
C PHE A 295 30.76 1.24 -12.36
N THR A 296 30.42 0.57 -13.45
CA THR A 296 30.85 0.94 -14.81
C THR A 296 29.65 1.43 -15.59
N LEU A 297 29.73 2.62 -16.17
CA LEU A 297 28.75 3.09 -17.17
C LEU A 297 28.86 2.20 -18.42
N ILE A 298 27.78 1.50 -18.76
CA ILE A 298 27.75 0.57 -19.91
C ILE A 298 26.87 1.07 -21.07
N ALA A 299 25.91 1.94 -20.82
CA ALA A 299 25.06 2.51 -21.87
C ALA A 299 24.50 3.89 -21.50
N THR A 300 24.37 4.74 -22.52
CA THR A 300 23.56 5.98 -22.49
C THR A 300 22.73 5.97 -23.78
N PRO A 301 21.62 5.22 -23.83
CA PRO A 301 20.84 5.08 -25.06
C PRO A 301 20.22 6.41 -25.49
N GLU A 302 20.25 6.67 -26.79
CA GLU A 302 19.44 7.72 -27.41
C GLU A 302 18.01 7.22 -27.56
N LEU A 303 17.07 7.87 -26.88
CA LEU A 303 15.66 7.47 -26.85
C LEU A 303 14.80 8.46 -27.63
N ALA A 304 13.89 7.95 -28.47
CA ALA A 304 13.03 8.78 -29.31
C ALA A 304 12.03 9.60 -28.48
N ILE A 305 11.52 9.01 -27.39
CA ILE A 305 10.71 9.69 -26.39
C ILE A 305 11.55 9.79 -25.13
N GLN A 306 11.82 11.02 -24.66
CA GLN A 306 12.58 11.27 -23.44
C GLN A 306 11.79 10.80 -22.21
N PRO A 307 12.21 9.73 -21.50
CA PRO A 307 11.51 9.31 -20.30
C PRO A 307 11.65 10.35 -19.18
N MET A 308 10.62 10.47 -18.36
CA MET A 308 10.77 11.04 -17.02
C MET A 308 11.54 10.04 -16.15
N GLN A 309 11.29 8.74 -16.35
CA GLN A 309 11.95 7.65 -15.65
C GLN A 309 11.96 6.37 -16.48
N ILE A 310 13.03 5.60 -16.34
CA ILE A 310 13.11 4.16 -16.67
C ILE A 310 13.13 3.40 -15.35
N THR A 311 12.32 2.35 -15.24
CA THR A 311 12.09 1.60 -14.00
C THR A 311 12.93 0.33 -13.93
N ASP A 312 12.65 -0.53 -12.94
CA ASP A 312 13.40 -1.76 -12.70
C ASP A 312 13.48 -2.66 -13.94
N VAL A 313 14.63 -3.31 -14.09
CA VAL A 313 14.95 -4.28 -15.14
C VAL A 313 14.57 -5.68 -14.66
N TYR A 314 13.85 -6.42 -15.48
CA TYR A 314 13.46 -7.80 -15.24
C TYR A 314 13.62 -8.64 -16.51
N SER A 315 13.87 -9.93 -16.34
CA SER A 315 14.06 -10.86 -17.45
C SER A 315 12.73 -11.37 -17.98
N VAL A 316 12.56 -11.35 -19.30
CA VAL A 316 11.43 -11.95 -20.01
C VAL A 316 12.01 -12.97 -21.00
N PRO A 317 11.75 -14.28 -20.83
CA PRO A 317 12.17 -15.30 -21.79
C PRO A 317 11.79 -14.93 -23.23
N GLU A 318 12.66 -15.28 -24.19
CA GLU A 318 12.52 -14.95 -25.62
C GLU A 318 12.63 -13.46 -26.00
N VAL A 319 12.64 -12.54 -25.02
CA VAL A 319 12.76 -11.08 -25.24
C VAL A 319 14.07 -10.52 -24.71
N GLY A 320 14.62 -11.09 -23.64
CA GLY A 320 15.82 -10.60 -22.96
C GLY A 320 15.48 -9.78 -21.72
N LEU A 321 16.27 -8.74 -21.45
CA LEU A 321 16.00 -7.78 -20.38
C LEU A 321 14.89 -6.83 -20.82
N MET A 322 13.97 -6.52 -19.90
CA MET A 322 12.90 -5.56 -20.11
C MET A 322 12.88 -4.55 -18.95
N ALA A 323 12.62 -3.29 -19.26
CA ALA A 323 12.24 -2.26 -18.30
C ALA A 323 11.01 -1.52 -18.79
N LEU A 324 10.20 -0.98 -17.87
CA LEU A 324 9.12 -0.07 -18.22
C LEU A 324 9.59 1.37 -18.09
N TRP A 325 9.00 2.27 -18.87
CA TRP A 325 9.30 3.70 -18.79
C TRP A 325 8.02 4.53 -18.88
N PHE A 326 8.08 5.75 -18.34
CA PHE A 326 7.02 6.73 -18.49
C PHE A 326 7.60 8.11 -18.81
N ALA A 327 6.89 8.91 -19.61
CA ALA A 327 7.33 10.22 -20.08
C ALA A 327 6.21 11.25 -20.04
N GLY A 328 6.60 12.51 -19.86
CA GLY A 328 5.72 13.68 -19.88
C GLY A 328 6.09 14.72 -18.81
N ASP A 329 5.17 15.63 -18.50
CA ASP A 329 5.47 16.89 -17.79
C ASP A 329 4.57 17.19 -16.57
N TYR A 330 3.77 16.20 -16.13
CA TYR A 330 2.80 16.34 -15.03
C TYR A 330 1.70 17.39 -15.24
N SER A 331 1.58 17.98 -16.43
CA SER A 331 0.48 18.86 -16.79
C SER A 331 -0.79 18.06 -17.09
N ASP A 332 -1.94 18.74 -17.13
CA ASP A 332 -3.21 18.11 -17.48
C ASP A 332 -3.40 17.91 -18.99
N LYS A 333 -2.37 18.22 -19.80
CA LYS A 333 -2.42 18.05 -21.25
C LYS A 333 -2.30 16.57 -21.63
N PRO A 334 -2.84 16.17 -22.79
CA PRO A 334 -2.69 14.83 -23.34
C PRO A 334 -1.31 14.67 -23.99
N ASN A 335 -0.24 14.74 -23.20
CA ASN A 335 1.15 14.60 -23.66
C ASN A 335 1.96 13.61 -22.81
N GLN A 336 1.28 12.84 -21.96
CA GLN A 336 1.91 11.80 -21.16
C GLN A 336 1.95 10.48 -21.96
N SER A 337 2.94 9.63 -21.67
CA SER A 337 3.10 8.33 -22.33
C SER A 337 3.83 7.33 -21.43
N TRP A 338 3.75 6.05 -21.81
CA TRP A 338 4.54 4.98 -21.21
C TRP A 338 4.80 3.87 -22.21
N GLY A 339 5.77 3.01 -21.91
CA GLY A 339 6.06 1.85 -22.74
C GLY A 339 7.16 0.96 -22.19
N THR A 340 7.81 0.21 -23.07
CA THR A 340 8.87 -0.74 -22.74
C THR A 340 10.22 -0.31 -23.33
N LEU A 341 11.29 -0.73 -22.67
CA LEU A 341 12.64 -0.83 -23.19
C LEU A 341 13.06 -2.30 -23.14
N THR A 342 13.65 -2.81 -24.21
CA THR A 342 14.16 -4.20 -24.26
C THR A 342 15.61 -4.27 -24.72
N SER A 343 16.36 -5.22 -24.16
CA SER A 343 17.76 -5.48 -24.49
C SER A 343 18.03 -6.99 -24.59
N ASN A 344 18.81 -7.37 -25.61
CA ASN A 344 19.23 -8.76 -25.85
C ASN A 344 20.74 -8.98 -25.64
N ASP A 345 21.43 -7.96 -25.10
CA ASP A 345 22.89 -7.91 -24.97
C ASP A 345 23.30 -7.38 -23.58
N ASP A 346 22.58 -7.82 -22.55
CA ASP A 346 22.84 -7.48 -21.14
C ASP A 346 22.91 -5.97 -20.86
N GLY A 347 22.06 -5.21 -21.54
CA GLY A 347 21.87 -3.77 -21.32
C GLY A 347 22.81 -2.87 -22.10
N LEU A 348 23.63 -3.40 -23.00
CA LEU A 348 24.51 -2.58 -23.85
C LEU A 348 23.73 -1.76 -24.88
N THR A 349 22.67 -2.34 -25.46
CA THR A 349 21.76 -1.65 -26.37
C THR A 349 20.31 -1.85 -25.96
N TRP A 350 19.46 -0.84 -26.23
CA TRP A 350 18.06 -0.84 -25.82
C TRP A 350 17.15 -0.40 -26.97
N SER A 351 16.03 -1.11 -27.14
CA SER A 351 14.97 -0.77 -28.08
C SER A 351 13.77 -0.17 -27.34
N GLN A 352 13.34 1.04 -27.72
CA GLN A 352 12.18 1.71 -27.10
C GLN A 352 10.90 1.42 -27.88
N THR A 353 9.86 0.97 -27.18
CA THR A 353 8.51 0.78 -27.73
C THR A 353 7.48 1.53 -26.89
N PRO A 354 6.85 2.60 -27.42
CA PRO A 354 5.69 3.23 -26.79
C PRO A 354 4.49 2.29 -26.80
N VAL A 355 3.78 2.18 -25.68
CA VAL A 355 2.55 1.37 -25.55
C VAL A 355 1.31 2.26 -25.60
N GLU A 356 1.27 3.33 -24.82
CA GLU A 356 0.24 4.37 -24.91
C GLU A 356 0.88 5.76 -24.95
N THR A 357 0.30 6.65 -25.74
CA THR A 357 0.70 8.05 -25.90
C THR A 357 -0.52 8.96 -25.78
N GLU A 358 -0.27 10.28 -25.69
CA GLU A 358 -1.32 11.30 -25.58
C GLU A 358 -2.26 11.10 -24.38
N LEU A 359 -1.74 10.48 -23.32
CA LEU A 359 -2.47 10.26 -22.09
C LEU A 359 -2.61 11.57 -21.32
N THR A 360 -3.77 11.77 -20.71
CA THR A 360 -3.96 12.77 -19.65
C THR A 360 -3.44 12.23 -18.32
N LYS A 361 -3.11 13.14 -17.40
CA LYS A 361 -2.57 12.81 -16.07
C LYS A 361 -3.37 11.75 -15.28
N PRO A 362 -4.73 11.74 -15.28
CA PRO A 362 -5.48 10.69 -14.58
C PRO A 362 -5.33 9.28 -15.16
N ASN A 363 -4.90 9.15 -16.42
CA ASN A 363 -4.75 7.88 -17.13
C ASN A 363 -3.28 7.46 -17.29
N TRP A 364 -2.36 8.23 -16.72
CA TRP A 364 -0.92 8.04 -16.87
C TRP A 364 -0.37 7.12 -15.78
N PRO A 365 0.07 5.88 -16.12
CA PRO A 365 0.74 5.02 -15.16
C PRO A 365 2.19 5.50 -14.99
N THR A 366 2.51 5.99 -13.80
CA THR A 366 3.87 6.41 -13.45
C THR A 366 4.56 5.34 -12.62
N GLU A 367 5.90 5.35 -12.63
CA GLU A 367 6.77 4.50 -11.82
C GLU A 367 6.32 3.02 -11.71
N PRO A 368 5.99 2.33 -12.82
CA PRO A 368 5.53 0.95 -12.76
C PRO A 368 6.62 -0.01 -12.26
N SER A 369 6.21 -1.06 -11.55
CA SER A 369 7.06 -2.20 -11.17
C SER A 369 6.42 -3.48 -11.69
N ALA A 370 7.22 -4.37 -12.28
CA ALA A 370 6.74 -5.53 -13.04
C ALA A 370 7.45 -6.82 -12.63
N VAL A 371 6.74 -7.94 -12.82
CA VAL A 371 7.26 -9.31 -12.68
C VAL A 371 6.83 -10.15 -13.87
N TYR A 372 7.68 -11.09 -14.28
CA TYR A 372 7.32 -12.14 -15.23
C TYR A 372 6.74 -13.33 -14.49
N LEU A 373 5.55 -13.78 -14.89
CA LEU A 373 4.79 -14.85 -14.23
C LEU A 373 4.90 -16.22 -14.93
N GLY A 374 5.66 -16.31 -16.03
CA GLY A 374 5.70 -17.50 -16.88
C GLY A 374 4.73 -17.43 -18.07
N ASP A 375 4.98 -18.25 -19.08
CA ASP A 375 4.11 -18.43 -20.26
C ASP A 375 3.72 -17.12 -20.97
N GLY A 376 4.68 -16.19 -21.12
CA GLY A 376 4.45 -14.89 -21.76
C GLY A 376 3.69 -13.89 -20.89
N ARG A 377 3.32 -14.25 -19.65
CA ARG A 377 2.56 -13.38 -18.75
C ARG A 377 3.46 -12.43 -17.98
N ILE A 378 3.12 -11.15 -18.03
CA ILE A 378 3.76 -10.08 -17.24
C ILE A 378 2.67 -9.39 -16.44
N LEU A 379 2.91 -9.16 -15.16
CA LEU A 379 2.05 -8.34 -14.30
C LEU A 379 2.87 -7.18 -13.76
N ALA A 380 2.32 -5.98 -13.87
CA ALA A 380 2.88 -4.76 -13.30
C ALA A 380 1.83 -3.99 -12.50
N ILE A 381 2.30 -3.29 -11.47
CA ILE A 381 1.52 -2.29 -10.74
C ILE A 381 2.17 -0.94 -10.97
N ALA A 382 1.35 0.08 -11.22
CA ALA A 382 1.83 1.43 -11.46
C ALA A 382 1.20 2.44 -10.52
N ARG A 383 1.97 3.47 -10.19
CA ARG A 383 1.51 4.63 -9.43
C ARG A 383 0.46 5.38 -10.23
N THR A 384 -0.45 6.02 -9.50
CA THR A 384 -1.38 7.02 -10.03
C THR A 384 -1.02 8.41 -9.51
N GLU A 385 -1.16 9.43 -10.36
CA GLU A 385 -0.90 10.82 -9.98
C GLU A 385 -2.12 11.51 -9.37
N THR A 386 -3.32 11.19 -9.83
CA THR A 386 -4.57 11.85 -9.40
C THR A 386 -5.72 10.87 -9.15
N GLY A 387 -5.59 9.62 -9.57
CA GLY A 387 -6.60 8.60 -9.40
C GLY A 387 -6.68 8.09 -7.96
N PRO A 388 -7.79 7.44 -7.58
CA PRO A 388 -7.96 6.94 -6.23
C PRO A 388 -7.27 5.61 -5.97
N ALA A 389 -6.77 4.92 -7.01
CA ALA A 389 -6.16 3.61 -6.94
C ALA A 389 -4.94 3.48 -7.86
N GLN A 390 -4.05 2.51 -7.55
CA GLN A 390 -2.98 2.12 -8.46
C GLN A 390 -3.53 1.40 -9.70
N PHE A 391 -2.77 1.47 -10.79
CA PHE A 391 -3.07 0.71 -12.00
C PHE A 391 -2.49 -0.70 -11.92
N GLN A 392 -3.19 -1.69 -12.48
CA GLN A 392 -2.65 -2.97 -12.86
C GLN A 392 -2.46 -3.00 -14.38
N ILE A 393 -1.29 -3.43 -14.82
CA ILE A 393 -0.91 -3.53 -16.22
C ILE A 393 -0.50 -4.99 -16.48
N THR A 394 -1.10 -5.63 -17.47
CA THR A 394 -0.83 -7.04 -17.80
C THR A 394 -0.49 -7.23 -19.27
N SER A 395 0.31 -8.24 -19.56
CA SER A 395 0.56 -8.77 -20.90
C SER A 395 0.49 -10.30 -20.84
N THR A 396 0.06 -10.94 -21.92
CA THR A 396 -0.02 -12.41 -22.07
C THR A 396 0.79 -12.93 -23.26
N ASP A 397 1.58 -12.07 -23.90
CA ASP A 397 2.28 -12.34 -25.15
C ASP A 397 3.72 -11.81 -25.16
N TYR A 398 4.38 -11.91 -24.00
CA TYR A 398 5.77 -11.47 -23.79
C TYR A 398 5.96 -9.95 -23.94
N GLY A 399 4.93 -9.17 -23.59
CA GLY A 399 4.98 -7.71 -23.62
C GLY A 399 4.75 -7.10 -25.01
N LYS A 400 4.17 -7.85 -25.95
CA LYS A 400 3.80 -7.32 -27.28
C LYS A 400 2.52 -6.50 -27.22
N THR A 401 1.54 -6.95 -26.44
CA THR A 401 0.30 -6.24 -26.16
C THR A 401 0.07 -6.13 -24.66
N TRP A 402 -0.67 -5.09 -24.26
CA TRP A 402 -0.84 -4.71 -22.87
C TRP A 402 -2.27 -4.31 -22.56
N THR A 403 -2.74 -4.64 -21.36
CA THR A 403 -4.02 -4.19 -20.80
C THR A 403 -3.76 -3.41 -19.52
N LYS A 404 -4.38 -2.23 -19.37
CA LYS A 404 -4.27 -1.37 -18.17
C LYS A 404 -5.65 -1.21 -17.52
N THR A 405 -5.74 -1.48 -16.23
CA THR A 405 -6.98 -1.40 -15.43
C THR A 405 -6.73 -0.78 -14.06
N GLN A 406 -7.78 -0.29 -13.40
CA GLN A 406 -7.70 0.21 -12.03
C GLN A 406 -7.84 -0.93 -11.03
N THR A 407 -7.06 -0.87 -9.95
CA THR A 407 -7.14 -1.85 -8.85
C THR A 407 -8.06 -1.40 -7.72
N ASN A 408 -8.23 -2.26 -6.70
CA ASN A 408 -8.78 -1.89 -5.39
C ASN A 408 -7.72 -1.35 -4.40
N ILE A 409 -6.47 -1.11 -4.82
CA ILE A 409 -5.39 -0.60 -3.96
C ILE A 409 -5.51 0.93 -3.83
N ARG A 410 -6.25 1.39 -2.81
CA ARG A 410 -6.62 2.81 -2.60
C ARG A 410 -5.97 3.47 -1.38
N ASP A 411 -5.29 2.70 -0.54
CA ASP A 411 -4.52 3.14 0.64
C ASP A 411 -3.14 3.69 0.24
N ILE A 412 -3.16 4.60 -0.73
CA ILE A 412 -1.99 5.17 -1.39
C ILE A 412 -2.04 6.70 -1.40
N HIS A 413 -0.88 7.29 -1.64
CA HIS A 413 -0.72 8.69 -1.99
C HIS A 413 0.60 8.83 -2.74
N ALA A 414 0.56 9.04 -4.07
CA ALA A 414 1.75 9.14 -4.92
C ALA A 414 2.79 8.04 -4.61
N SER A 415 2.30 6.82 -4.44
CA SER A 415 3.03 5.68 -3.92
C SER A 415 3.64 4.86 -5.07
N THR A 416 4.96 4.84 -5.15
CA THR A 416 5.73 3.95 -6.02
C THR A 416 5.57 2.50 -5.54
N PRO A 417 5.06 1.58 -6.38
CA PRO A 417 5.02 0.16 -6.07
C PRO A 417 6.39 -0.51 -6.28
N SER A 418 6.61 -1.64 -5.60
CA SER A 418 7.73 -2.54 -5.85
C SER A 418 7.25 -3.98 -5.67
N LEU A 419 7.40 -4.78 -6.73
CA LEU A 419 6.94 -6.16 -6.78
C LEU A 419 8.07 -7.16 -6.55
N ILE A 420 7.77 -8.25 -5.84
CA ILE A 420 8.62 -9.44 -5.76
C ILE A 420 7.73 -10.67 -5.99
N LEU A 421 8.05 -11.46 -7.02
CA LEU A 421 7.53 -12.81 -7.17
C LEU A 421 8.48 -13.77 -6.45
N ASP A 422 8.00 -14.43 -5.40
CA ASP A 422 8.79 -15.43 -4.69
C ASP A 422 8.71 -16.78 -5.42
N GLU A 423 9.82 -17.23 -6.00
CA GLU A 423 9.85 -18.47 -6.79
C GLU A 423 9.52 -19.73 -5.97
N LYS A 424 9.80 -19.72 -4.66
CA LYS A 424 9.59 -20.90 -3.79
C LYS A 424 8.11 -21.13 -3.47
N THR A 425 7.38 -20.05 -3.19
CA THR A 425 5.98 -20.08 -2.76
C THR A 425 5.01 -19.82 -3.92
N GLY A 426 5.49 -19.16 -4.98
CA GLY A 426 4.67 -18.64 -6.08
C GLY A 426 3.86 -17.40 -5.69
N LEU A 427 4.08 -16.84 -4.50
CA LEU A 427 3.34 -15.67 -4.02
C LEU A 427 3.98 -14.38 -4.55
N LEU A 428 3.12 -13.42 -4.88
CA LEU A 428 3.50 -12.07 -5.28
C LEU A 428 3.36 -11.12 -4.10
N SER A 429 4.41 -10.39 -3.79
CA SER A 429 4.39 -9.28 -2.82
C SER A 429 4.40 -7.94 -3.54
N ASN A 430 3.51 -7.02 -3.14
CA ASN A 430 3.52 -5.61 -3.55
C ASN A 430 3.84 -4.72 -2.34
N TYR A 431 4.94 -3.98 -2.42
CA TYR A 431 5.39 -3.02 -1.42
C TYR A 431 5.19 -1.60 -1.90
N TYR A 432 4.74 -0.70 -1.01
CA TYR A 432 4.58 0.71 -1.32
C TYR A 432 4.54 1.56 -0.06
N TYR A 433 4.88 2.84 -0.18
CA TYR A 433 4.85 3.79 0.94
C TYR A 433 3.63 4.71 0.85
N GLU A 434 2.79 4.73 1.90
CA GLU A 434 1.67 5.66 1.99
C GLU A 434 2.16 7.03 2.48
N ARG A 435 2.47 7.92 1.52
CA ARG A 435 2.87 9.31 1.79
C ARG A 435 1.78 10.06 2.55
N GLY A 436 2.16 10.97 3.44
CA GLY A 436 1.22 11.69 4.32
C GLY A 436 0.86 10.91 5.59
N ARG A 437 1.02 9.58 5.57
CA ARG A 437 0.73 8.69 6.70
C ARG A 437 1.97 8.06 7.30
N GLY A 438 3.05 7.96 6.52
CA GLY A 438 4.33 7.48 7.00
C GLY A 438 4.37 5.96 7.18
N ILE A 439 3.60 5.22 6.39
CA ILE A 439 3.42 3.77 6.54
C ILE A 439 4.03 3.07 5.34
N LEU A 440 5.02 2.21 5.56
CA LEU A 440 5.44 1.23 4.56
C LEU A 440 4.45 0.06 4.60
N ARG A 441 3.84 -0.26 3.47
CA ARG A 441 2.78 -1.26 3.34
C ARG A 441 3.21 -2.43 2.47
N ARG A 442 2.59 -3.58 2.71
CA ARG A 442 2.71 -4.79 1.90
C ARG A 442 1.35 -5.41 1.61
N ARG A 443 1.19 -5.99 0.43
CA ARG A 443 0.14 -6.98 0.10
C ARG A 443 0.82 -8.25 -0.41
N VAL A 444 0.31 -9.42 -0.03
CA VAL A 444 0.83 -10.72 -0.49
C VAL A 444 -0.31 -11.52 -1.07
N VAL A 445 -0.15 -12.03 -2.28
CA VAL A 445 -1.24 -12.63 -3.06
C VAL A 445 -0.75 -13.77 -3.94
N ASP A 446 -1.63 -14.74 -4.22
CA ASP A 446 -1.42 -15.65 -5.36
C ASP A 446 -1.68 -14.86 -6.66
N PRO A 447 -0.70 -14.70 -7.56
CA PRO A 447 -0.87 -13.89 -8.76
C PRO A 447 -2.06 -14.34 -9.63
N GLU A 448 -2.44 -15.62 -9.62
CA GLU A 448 -3.61 -16.11 -10.36
C GLU A 448 -4.93 -15.52 -9.87
N SER A 449 -5.01 -15.14 -8.59
CA SER A 449 -6.22 -14.56 -8.01
C SER A 449 -6.48 -13.11 -8.42
N VAL A 450 -5.46 -12.42 -8.96
CA VAL A 450 -5.51 -10.99 -9.33
C VAL A 450 -5.23 -10.71 -10.80
N PHE A 451 -4.58 -11.61 -11.53
CA PHE A 451 -4.14 -11.35 -12.92
C PHE A 451 -5.28 -10.88 -13.83
N GLU A 452 -6.40 -11.61 -13.84
CA GLU A 452 -7.64 -11.25 -14.56
C GLU A 452 -8.67 -10.53 -13.66
N HIS A 453 -8.32 -10.28 -12.40
CA HIS A 453 -9.22 -9.76 -11.37
C HIS A 453 -8.55 -8.63 -10.58
N PRO A 454 -8.33 -7.45 -11.19
CA PRO A 454 -7.57 -6.35 -10.58
C PRO A 454 -8.21 -5.76 -9.30
N LEU A 455 -9.47 -6.12 -9.01
CA LEU A 455 -10.17 -5.71 -7.79
C LEU A 455 -10.05 -6.72 -6.64
N ASN A 456 -9.32 -7.83 -6.83
CA ASN A 456 -9.15 -8.89 -5.84
C ASN A 456 -7.86 -8.78 -5.03
N TRP A 457 -7.14 -7.63 -5.06
CA TRP A 457 -5.95 -7.50 -4.22
C TRP A 457 -6.33 -7.61 -2.74
N PRO A 458 -5.62 -8.44 -1.95
CA PRO A 458 -5.93 -8.68 -0.54
C PRO A 458 -5.54 -7.48 0.31
N ASP A 459 -6.13 -7.34 1.49
CA ASP A 459 -5.85 -6.26 2.43
C ASP A 459 -4.35 -6.03 2.66
N SER A 460 -3.96 -4.77 2.84
CA SER A 460 -2.57 -4.43 3.15
C SER A 460 -2.25 -4.67 4.63
N GLU A 461 -0.98 -4.93 4.90
CA GLU A 461 -0.41 -4.86 6.24
C GLU A 461 0.66 -3.75 6.30
N ALA A 462 0.78 -3.13 7.47
CA ALA A 462 1.85 -2.18 7.76
C ALA A 462 3.11 -2.95 8.18
N ILE A 463 4.24 -2.59 7.57
CA ILE A 463 5.54 -3.22 7.78
C ILE A 463 6.39 -2.42 8.77
N THR A 464 6.43 -1.10 8.59
CA THR A 464 7.08 -0.15 9.49
C THR A 464 6.43 1.21 9.39
N ILE A 465 6.68 2.06 10.39
CA ILE A 465 6.33 3.48 10.39
C ILE A 465 7.60 4.31 10.22
N ALA A 466 7.49 5.43 9.50
CA ALA A 466 8.52 6.45 9.37
C ALA A 466 7.87 7.84 9.13
N SER A 467 8.62 8.83 8.64
CA SER A 467 8.13 10.21 8.50
C SER A 467 6.83 10.29 7.67
N PRO A 468 5.80 10.99 8.17
CA PRO A 468 4.56 11.20 7.44
C PRO A 468 4.63 12.34 6.42
N ILE A 469 5.77 13.02 6.27
CA ILE A 469 5.88 14.16 5.35
C ILE A 469 5.80 13.67 3.90
N ALA A 470 4.72 14.06 3.20
CA ALA A 470 4.32 13.41 1.96
C ALA A 470 5.41 13.42 0.89
N TRP A 471 6.06 14.57 0.64
CA TRP A 471 7.05 14.69 -0.43
C TRP A 471 8.47 14.35 0.02
N ASP A 472 8.76 14.39 1.31
CA ASP A 472 10.09 14.12 1.87
C ASP A 472 10.22 12.68 2.40
N SER A 473 9.38 11.76 1.90
CA SER A 473 9.41 10.33 2.25
C SER A 473 8.77 9.46 1.16
N GLY A 474 9.22 8.22 1.01
CA GLY A 474 8.61 7.24 0.10
C GLY A 474 9.61 6.52 -0.80
N ASN A 475 9.21 6.31 -2.07
CA ASN A 475 9.95 5.55 -3.08
C ASN A 475 10.47 4.21 -2.53
N ALA A 476 9.53 3.36 -2.11
CA ALA A 476 9.86 2.01 -1.68
C ALA A 476 10.40 1.20 -2.86
N ASN A 477 11.49 0.48 -2.65
CA ASN A 477 12.08 -0.44 -3.61
C ASN A 477 12.55 -1.70 -2.87
N ALA A 478 12.33 -2.87 -3.45
CA ALA A 478 12.48 -4.13 -2.75
C ALA A 478 13.37 -5.16 -3.50
N THR A 479 13.97 -6.04 -2.72
CA THR A 479 14.69 -7.23 -3.20
C THR A 479 14.53 -8.38 -2.21
N ALA A 480 14.82 -9.61 -2.64
CA ALA A 480 14.81 -10.79 -1.80
C ALA A 480 16.24 -11.32 -1.62
N LEU A 481 16.60 -11.68 -0.39
CA LEU A 481 17.86 -12.35 -0.07
C LEU A 481 17.61 -13.42 1.00
N GLY A 482 17.90 -14.68 0.66
CA GLY A 482 17.63 -15.82 1.53
C GLY A 482 16.13 -16.08 1.72
N ASN A 483 15.64 -15.93 2.95
CA ASN A 483 14.23 -16.13 3.33
C ASN A 483 13.55 -14.80 3.73
N ASN A 484 14.16 -13.66 3.40
CA ASN A 484 13.67 -12.34 3.76
C ASN A 484 13.57 -11.44 2.52
N HIS A 485 12.61 -10.53 2.55
CA HIS A 485 12.57 -9.36 1.68
C HIS A 485 13.23 -8.19 2.40
N TYR A 486 13.91 -7.35 1.63
CA TYR A 486 14.53 -6.11 2.09
C TYR A 486 13.95 -4.96 1.29
N ILE A 487 13.40 -3.97 1.99
CA ILE A 487 12.68 -2.85 1.38
C ILE A 487 13.39 -1.57 1.78
N SER A 488 14.01 -0.90 0.81
CA SER A 488 14.58 0.43 0.99
C SER A 488 13.55 1.51 0.70
N PHE A 489 13.60 2.62 1.45
CA PHE A 489 12.79 3.82 1.23
C PHE A 489 13.50 5.02 1.84
N TYR A 490 13.14 6.23 1.44
CA TYR A 490 13.66 7.45 2.08
C TYR A 490 12.63 8.06 3.02
N SER A 491 13.10 8.76 4.05
CA SER A 491 12.24 9.33 5.09
C SER A 491 12.89 10.51 5.78
N GLY A 492 12.14 11.58 6.07
CA GLY A 492 12.64 12.73 6.82
C GLY A 492 11.86 14.00 6.54
N LYS A 493 12.58 15.14 6.55
CA LYS A 493 12.06 16.47 6.26
C LYS A 493 13.15 17.32 5.60
N ALA A 494 12.86 17.93 4.45
CA ALA A 494 13.82 18.82 3.80
C ALA A 494 14.36 19.90 4.77
N PRO A 495 15.68 20.20 4.74
CA PRO A 495 16.66 19.72 3.75
C PRO A 495 17.25 18.33 4.05
N ASP A 496 16.98 17.74 5.22
CA ASP A 496 17.63 16.51 5.68
C ASP A 496 16.67 15.31 5.68
N THR A 497 16.95 14.35 4.81
CA THR A 497 16.25 13.07 4.77
C THR A 497 17.23 11.92 4.91
N SER A 498 16.75 10.77 5.36
CA SER A 498 17.54 9.55 5.53
C SER A 498 17.09 8.48 4.55
N VAL A 499 17.99 7.56 4.21
CA VAL A 499 17.68 6.31 3.52
C VAL A 499 17.63 5.19 4.54
N MET A 500 16.55 4.43 4.50
CA MET A 500 16.22 3.39 5.47
C MET A 500 16.01 2.05 4.75
N VAL A 501 16.17 0.95 5.49
CA VAL A 501 15.83 -0.41 5.04
C VAL A 501 14.99 -1.13 6.09
N SER A 502 13.97 -1.87 5.65
CA SER A 502 13.23 -2.82 6.48
C SER A 502 13.49 -4.24 6.02
N GLU A 503 13.77 -5.13 6.97
CA GLU A 503 13.87 -6.57 6.76
C GLU A 503 12.53 -7.21 7.14
N PHE A 504 11.99 -8.06 6.28
CA PHE A 504 10.72 -8.73 6.54
C PHE A 504 10.72 -10.17 6.02
N PRO A 505 10.25 -11.16 6.79
CA PRO A 505 10.27 -12.56 6.36
C PRO A 505 9.34 -12.83 5.17
N ILE A 506 9.77 -13.74 4.30
CA ILE A 506 8.92 -14.27 3.22
C ILE A 506 7.72 -14.99 3.87
N THR A 507 6.53 -14.75 3.31
CA THR A 507 5.31 -15.43 3.74
C THR A 507 5.35 -16.88 3.29
N ALA A 508 5.22 -17.83 4.22
CA ALA A 508 5.04 -19.23 3.89
C ALA A 508 3.66 -19.47 3.27
N LYS A 509 3.56 -20.41 2.31
CA LYS A 509 2.30 -20.80 1.68
C LYS A 509 1.41 -21.61 2.62
#